data_AF-A0A922XXH6-F1
#
_entry.id   AF-A0A922XXH6-F1
#
_cell.length_a   1.000
_cell.length_b   1.000
_cell.length_c   1.000
_cell.angle_alpha   90.00
_cell.angle_beta   90.00
_cell.angle_gamma   90.00
#
_symmetry.space_group_name_H-M   'P 1'
#
loop_
_entity.id
_entity.type
_entity.pdbx_description
1 polymer ?
#
loop_
_entity_poly.entity_id
_entity_poly.type
_entity_poly.pdbx_seq_one_letter_code
_entity_poly.pdbx_strand_id
1 'polypeptide(L)'
;MFLDASVIVVNLLEEPEAIAFRAALAQASENVTSPLAIFEASTRIAAVKRVSIDKAYEIVRDFIEETAIRVVAIDAAVGAAAHLCAAHYHYLAGHPARLNMGDCFAYAAARASGVPLAYKGNDFVHTDIDGIRFGA
;
A
#
# COMPACT_ATOMS: atom_id res chain seq x y z
N MET A 1 4.43 -4.30 -9.14
CA MET A 1 3.30 -3.75 -8.39
C MET A 1 3.78 -2.85 -7.26
N PHE A 2 2.99 -1.83 -6.93
CA PHE A 2 3.16 -1.01 -5.75
C PHE A 2 2.41 -1.64 -4.60
N LEU A 3 3.08 -1.87 -3.47
CA LEU A 3 2.50 -2.47 -2.28
C LEU A 3 1.98 -1.35 -1.38
N ASP A 4 0.66 -1.30 -1.23
CA ASP A 4 0.00 -0.54 -0.18
C ASP A 4 0.28 -1.13 1.21
N ALA A 5 0.08 -0.33 2.26
CA ALA A 5 0.21 -0.78 3.64
C ALA A 5 -0.68 -2.00 3.94
N SER A 6 -1.89 -2.07 3.37
CA SER A 6 -2.84 -3.16 3.61
C SER A 6 -2.27 -4.54 3.22
N VAL A 7 -1.57 -4.66 2.09
CA VAL A 7 -1.00 -5.94 1.65
C VAL A 7 0.29 -6.31 2.38
N ILE A 8 1.05 -5.31 2.85
CA ILE A 8 2.18 -5.55 3.76
C ILE A 8 1.66 -6.16 5.07
N VAL A 9 0.57 -5.61 5.61
CA VAL A 9 -0.08 -6.10 6.83
C VAL A 9 -0.64 -7.50 6.63
N VAL A 10 -1.33 -7.77 5.51
CA VAL A 10 -1.81 -9.13 5.12
C VAL A 10 -0.69 -10.15 5.23
N ASN A 11 0.47 -9.84 4.66
CA ASN A 11 1.61 -10.76 4.65
C ASN A 11 2.18 -11.01 6.05
N LEU A 12 2.41 -9.95 6.83
CA LEU A 12 3.08 -9.99 8.13
C LEU A 12 2.18 -10.50 9.27
N LEU A 13 0.87 -10.43 9.08
CA LEU A 13 -0.12 -11.03 9.97
C LEU A 13 -0.57 -12.43 9.53
N GLU A 14 -0.03 -12.94 8.42
CA GLU A 14 -0.40 -14.24 7.84
C GLU A 14 -1.92 -14.38 7.64
N GLU A 15 -2.55 -13.31 7.17
CA GLU A 15 -3.97 -13.33 6.86
C GLU A 15 -4.25 -14.34 5.71
N PRO A 16 -5.49 -14.83 5.54
CA PRO A 16 -5.80 -15.85 4.54
C PRO A 16 -5.35 -15.49 3.11
N GLU A 17 -5.37 -14.20 2.77
CA GLU A 17 -4.95 -13.69 1.48
C GLU A 17 -3.42 -13.70 1.25
N ALA A 18 -2.60 -13.95 2.29
CA ALA A 18 -1.14 -13.88 2.22
C ALA A 18 -0.54 -14.83 1.18
N ILE A 19 -1.12 -16.01 0.99
CA ILE A 19 -0.63 -16.99 -0.01
C ILE A 19 -0.78 -16.42 -1.43
N ALA A 20 -1.96 -15.89 -1.75
CA ALA A 20 -2.22 -15.28 -3.05
C ALA A 20 -1.35 -14.04 -3.27
N PHE A 21 -1.17 -13.22 -2.23
CA PHE A 21 -0.29 -12.06 -2.27
C PHE A 21 1.16 -12.44 -2.54
N ARG A 22 1.72 -13.42 -1.82
CA ARG A 22 3.10 -13.90 -2.03
C ARG A 22 3.31 -14.46 -3.44
N ALA A 23 2.30 -15.13 -4.00
CA ALA A 23 2.36 -15.61 -5.38
C ALA A 23 2.41 -14.45 -6.40
N ALA A 24 1.61 -13.40 -6.20
CA ALA A 24 1.66 -12.19 -7.03
C ALA A 24 2.99 -11.44 -6.87
N LEU A 25 3.51 -11.35 -5.64
CA LEU A 25 4.80 -10.75 -5.33
C LEU A 25 5.95 -11.41 -6.09
N ALA A 26 5.94 -12.74 -6.18
CA ALA A 26 6.95 -13.52 -6.90
C ALA A 26 6.85 -13.41 -8.44
N GLN A 27 5.66 -13.11 -8.98
CA GLN A 27 5.42 -13.00 -10.42
C GLN A 27 5.62 -11.58 -10.96
N ALA A 28 5.52 -10.57 -10.10
CA ALA A 28 5.70 -9.18 -10.51
C ALA A 28 7.13 -8.92 -10.99
N SER A 29 7.26 -8.23 -12.13
CA SER A 29 8.56 -7.82 -12.69
C SER A 29 9.31 -6.82 -11.81
N GLU A 30 8.58 -6.04 -11.02
CA GLU A 30 9.10 -5.00 -10.15
C GLU A 30 8.18 -4.86 -8.95
N ASN A 31 8.73 -4.79 -7.74
CA ASN A 31 7.98 -4.55 -6.51
C ASN A 31 8.47 -3.28 -5.85
N VAL A 32 7.55 -2.37 -5.55
CA VAL A 32 7.86 -1.09 -4.91
C VAL A 32 6.89 -0.81 -3.77
N THR A 33 7.30 0.02 -2.82
CA THR A 33 6.43 0.61 -1.80
C THR A 33 6.91 2.02 -1.46
N SER A 34 6.27 2.71 -0.51
CA SER A 34 6.65 4.05 -0.10
C SER A 34 6.94 4.15 1.40
N PRO A 35 7.69 5.17 1.86
CA PRO A 35 7.86 5.43 3.28
C PRO A 35 6.55 5.60 4.04
N LEU A 36 5.51 6.11 3.38
CA LEU A 36 4.18 6.29 3.99
C LEU A 36 3.51 4.93 4.24
N ALA A 37 3.52 4.03 3.25
CA ALA A 37 2.96 2.69 3.40
C ALA A 37 3.70 1.88 4.49
N ILE A 38 5.03 2.05 4.59
CA ILE A 38 5.85 1.45 5.65
C ILE A 38 5.42 1.96 7.03
N PHE A 39 5.26 3.28 7.17
CA PHE A 39 4.82 3.88 8.42
C PHE A 39 3.44 3.34 8.83
N GLU A 40 2.47 3.37 7.91
CA GLU A 40 1.12 2.88 8.16
C GLU A 40 1.12 1.38 8.53
N ALA A 41 1.81 0.54 7.77
CA ALA A 41 1.94 -0.89 8.08
C ALA A 41 2.57 -1.10 9.46
N SER A 42 3.68 -0.44 9.77
CA SER A 42 4.37 -0.59 11.06
C SER A 42 3.50 -0.17 12.24
N THR A 43 2.75 0.93 12.14
CA THR A 43 1.82 1.35 13.21
C THR A 43 0.69 0.34 13.40
N ARG A 44 0.19 -0.26 12.31
CA ARG A 44 -0.83 -1.29 12.38
C ARG A 44 -0.30 -2.58 13.01
N ILE A 45 0.90 -3.02 12.63
CA ILE A 45 1.57 -4.18 13.21
C ILE A 45 1.84 -3.97 14.70
N ALA A 46 2.32 -2.79 15.10
CA ALA A 46 2.53 -2.45 16.51
C ALA A 46 1.25 -2.62 17.33
N ALA A 47 0.14 -2.07 16.83
CA ALA A 47 -1.17 -2.16 17.49
C ALA A 47 -1.67 -3.61 17.60
N VAL A 48 -1.60 -4.39 16.52
CA VAL A 48 -2.13 -5.77 16.48
C VAL A 48 -1.27 -6.74 17.29
N LYS A 49 0.06 -6.70 17.11
CA LYS A 49 1.00 -7.60 17.80
C LYS A 49 1.36 -7.12 19.21
N ARG A 50 0.92 -5.92 19.62
CA ARG A 50 1.20 -5.30 20.93
C ARG A 50 2.70 -5.16 21.22
N VAL A 51 3.45 -4.68 20.23
CA VAL A 51 4.88 -4.38 20.32
C VAL A 51 5.12 -2.88 20.16
N SER A 52 6.33 -2.39 20.46
CA SER A 52 6.69 -1.00 20.20
C SER A 52 6.64 -0.68 18.70
N ILE A 53 6.45 0.60 18.37
CA ILE A 53 6.49 1.08 16.97
C ILE A 53 7.86 0.78 16.35
N ASP A 54 8.96 0.99 17.08
CA ASP A 54 10.31 0.68 16.61
C ASP A 54 10.45 -0.79 16.23
N LYS A 55 9.93 -1.71 17.08
CA LYS A 55 10.01 -3.13 16.78
C LYS A 55 9.14 -3.53 15.59
N ALA A 56 7.97 -2.94 15.45
CA ALA A 56 7.11 -3.17 14.30
C ALA A 56 7.72 -2.60 13.01
N TYR A 57 8.41 -1.46 13.09
CA TYR A 57 9.13 -0.86 11.97
C TYR A 57 10.28 -1.76 11.50
N GLU A 58 11.07 -2.32 12.43
CA GLU A 58 12.09 -3.34 12.10
C GLU A 58 11.47 -4.53 11.35
N ILE A 59 10.37 -5.09 11.84
CA ILE A 59 9.68 -6.23 11.19
C ILE A 59 9.27 -5.89 9.74
N VAL A 60 8.74 -4.69 9.51
CA VAL A 60 8.35 -4.25 8.16
C VAL A 60 9.58 -4.02 7.28
N ARG A 61 10.66 -3.45 7.83
CA ARG A 61 11.93 -3.23 7.14
C ARG A 61 12.58 -4.54 6.73
N ASP A 62 12.65 -5.53 7.62
CA ASP A 62 13.20 -6.85 7.35
C ASP A 62 12.46 -7.50 6.17
N PHE A 63 11.13 -7.47 6.17
CA PHE A 63 10.33 -7.99 5.06
C PHE A 63 10.65 -7.29 3.73
N ILE A 64 10.79 -5.97 3.73
CA ILE A 64 11.11 -5.18 2.53
C ILE A 64 12.49 -5.53 1.98
N GLU A 65 13.48 -5.69 2.86
CA GLU A 65 14.84 -6.06 2.49
C GLU A 65 14.92 -7.50 1.98
N GLU A 66 14.33 -8.45 2.69
CA GLU A 66 14.32 -9.87 2.32
C GLU A 66 13.63 -10.15 0.97
N THR A 67 12.62 -9.34 0.62
CA THR A 67 11.87 -9.47 -0.64
C THR A 67 12.34 -8.52 -1.73
N ALA A 68 13.43 -7.78 -1.49
CA ALA A 68 14.00 -6.80 -2.42
C ALA A 68 12.97 -5.79 -2.96
N ILE A 69 11.99 -5.40 -2.15
CA ILE A 69 11.02 -4.36 -2.50
C ILE A 69 11.75 -3.01 -2.49
N ARG A 70 11.70 -2.27 -3.59
CA ARG A 70 12.29 -0.92 -3.60
C ARG A 70 11.37 0.08 -2.92
N VAL A 71 11.95 0.97 -2.14
CA VAL A 71 11.22 2.10 -1.53
C VAL A 71 11.33 3.31 -2.46
N VAL A 72 10.22 3.75 -3.05
CA VAL A 72 10.15 4.95 -3.90
C VAL A 72 9.89 6.19 -3.06
N ALA A 73 10.51 7.31 -3.44
CA ALA A 73 10.35 8.57 -2.72
C ALA A 73 8.94 9.17 -2.94
N ILE A 74 8.42 9.83 -1.91
CA ILE A 74 7.25 10.71 -2.03
C ILE A 74 7.79 12.12 -2.21
N ASP A 75 7.87 12.56 -3.47
CA ASP A 75 8.33 13.90 -3.83
C ASP A 75 7.15 14.86 -4.08
N ALA A 76 7.46 16.08 -4.51
CA ALA A 76 6.45 17.09 -4.81
C ALA A 76 5.48 16.67 -5.93
N ALA A 77 5.94 15.87 -6.91
CA ALA A 77 5.09 15.40 -8.00
C ALA A 77 4.11 14.34 -7.51
N VAL A 78 4.56 13.39 -6.69
CA VAL A 78 3.69 12.41 -6.03
C VAL A 78 2.69 13.12 -5.11
N GLY A 79 3.12 14.13 -4.35
CA GLY A 79 2.23 14.93 -3.50
C GLY A 79 1.14 15.66 -4.30
N ALA A 80 1.49 16.28 -5.43
CA ALA A 80 0.51 16.93 -6.32
C ALA A 80 -0.47 15.91 -6.91
N ALA A 81 0.00 14.75 -7.35
CA ALA A 81 -0.84 13.68 -7.86
C ALA A 81 -1.78 13.11 -6.79
N ALA A 82 -1.32 12.97 -5.54
CA ALA A 82 -2.15 12.54 -4.41
C ALA A 82 -3.26 13.56 -4.12
N HIS A 83 -2.97 14.86 -4.24
CA HIS A 83 -3.99 15.90 -4.12
C HIS A 83 -5.05 15.83 -5.23
N LEU A 84 -4.63 15.60 -6.48
CA LEU A 84 -5.56 15.40 -7.60
C LEU A 84 -6.43 14.14 -7.40
N CYS A 85 -5.82 13.05 -6.93
CA CYS A 85 -6.56 11.85 -6.53
C CYS A 85 -7.59 12.18 -5.45
N ALA A 86 -7.19 12.94 -4.41
CA ALA A 86 -8.09 13.29 -3.33
C ALA A 86 -9.27 14.17 -3.79
N ALA A 87 -9.03 15.11 -4.70
CA ALA A 87 -10.08 15.95 -5.27
C ALA A 87 -11.17 15.14 -5.99
N HIS A 88 -10.85 13.95 -6.51
CA HIS A 88 -11.77 13.08 -7.22
C HIS A 88 -12.35 11.95 -6.36
N TYR A 89 -11.51 11.29 -5.57
CA TYR A 89 -11.84 9.99 -4.96
C TYR A 89 -11.88 9.99 -3.43
N HIS A 90 -11.43 11.07 -2.77
CA HIS A 90 -11.42 11.13 -1.31
C HIS A 90 -12.84 11.06 -0.74
N TYR A 91 -13.00 10.58 0.50
CA TYR A 91 -14.32 10.53 1.14
C TYR A 91 -14.99 11.91 1.28
N LEU A 92 -14.20 12.99 1.30
CA LEU A 92 -14.70 14.37 1.31
C LEU A 92 -15.20 14.85 -0.07
N ALA A 93 -14.82 14.18 -1.16
CA ALA A 93 -15.29 14.49 -2.51
C ALA A 93 -16.69 13.93 -2.82
N GLY A 94 -17.26 13.12 -1.91
CA GLY A 94 -18.57 12.48 -2.12
C GLY A 94 -18.54 11.32 -3.12
N HIS A 95 -17.36 10.84 -3.51
CA HIS A 95 -17.18 9.76 -4.46
C HIS A 95 -17.36 8.37 -3.80
N PRO A 96 -17.93 7.35 -4.49
CA PRO A 96 -18.11 5.99 -3.95
C PRO A 96 -16.82 5.30 -3.47
N ALA A 97 -15.67 5.64 -4.03
CA ALA A 97 -14.36 5.10 -3.64
C ALA A 97 -14.01 5.44 -2.18
N ARG A 98 -14.37 6.65 -1.72
CA ARG A 98 -14.18 7.11 -0.33
C ARG A 98 -12.74 6.94 0.20
N LEU A 99 -11.74 7.18 -0.65
CA LEU A 99 -10.33 7.04 -0.29
C LEU A 99 -9.96 7.93 0.90
N ASN A 100 -9.06 7.43 1.74
CA ASN A 100 -8.40 8.20 2.79
C ASN A 100 -7.08 8.83 2.27
N MET A 101 -6.33 9.51 3.16
CA MET A 101 -5.06 10.14 2.79
C MET A 101 -4.00 9.12 2.32
N GLY A 102 -3.80 8.03 3.07
CA GLY A 102 -2.86 6.96 2.73
C GLY A 102 -3.18 6.36 1.37
N ASP A 103 -4.47 6.08 1.12
CA ASP A 103 -4.93 5.54 -0.16
C ASP A 103 -4.63 6.47 -1.34
N CYS A 104 -4.82 7.79 -1.17
CA CYS A 104 -4.53 8.77 -2.22
C CYS A 104 -3.02 8.81 -2.55
N PHE A 105 -2.16 8.64 -1.54
CA PHE A 105 -0.71 8.54 -1.77
C PHE A 105 -0.30 7.19 -2.37
N ALA A 106 -0.93 6.08 -1.97
CA ALA A 106 -0.71 4.78 -2.59
C ALA A 106 -1.10 4.80 -4.07
N TYR A 107 -2.26 5.38 -4.39
CA TYR A 107 -2.72 5.63 -5.76
C TYR A 107 -1.70 6.44 -6.56
N ALA A 108 -1.26 7.58 -6.02
CA ALA A 108 -0.35 8.48 -6.70
C ALA A 108 1.02 7.85 -6.93
N ALA A 109 1.58 7.18 -5.92
CA ALA A 109 2.89 6.56 -6.00
C ALA A 109 2.90 5.35 -6.93
N ALA A 110 1.83 4.55 -6.96
CA ALA A 110 1.65 3.47 -7.92
C ALA A 110 1.63 3.99 -9.37
N ARG A 111 0.84 5.05 -9.64
CA ARG A 111 0.81 5.69 -10.97
C ARG A 111 2.15 6.29 -11.35
N ALA A 112 2.82 7.00 -10.45
CA ALA A 112 4.13 7.59 -10.70
C ALA A 112 5.21 6.52 -10.99
N SER A 113 5.09 5.36 -10.37
CA SER A 113 5.99 4.22 -10.58
C SER A 113 5.65 3.40 -11.82
N GLY A 114 4.51 3.64 -12.47
CA GLY A 114 4.09 2.91 -13.67
C GLY A 114 3.77 1.43 -13.42
N VAL A 115 3.41 1.05 -12.19
CA VAL A 115 3.12 -0.34 -11.81
C VAL A 115 1.71 -0.48 -11.20
N PRO A 116 1.08 -1.67 -11.29
CA PRO A 116 -0.24 -1.90 -10.69
C PRO A 116 -0.22 -1.75 -9.17
N LEU A 117 -1.31 -1.25 -8.58
CA LEU A 117 -1.46 -1.11 -7.12
C LEU A 117 -1.96 -2.42 -6.50
N ALA A 118 -1.21 -3.00 -5.56
CA ALA A 118 -1.62 -4.14 -4.76
C ALA A 118 -2.25 -3.67 -3.45
N TYR A 119 -3.51 -4.07 -3.20
CA TYR A 119 -4.28 -3.63 -2.03
C TYR A 119 -5.23 -4.73 -1.51
N LYS A 120 -5.61 -4.65 -0.24
CA LYS A 120 -6.67 -5.49 0.34
C LYS A 120 -8.04 -4.79 0.27
N GLY A 121 -9.11 -5.55 0.04
CA GLY A 121 -10.49 -5.05 0.21
C GLY A 121 -11.03 -4.30 -1.01
N ASN A 122 -11.92 -3.32 -0.78
CA ASN A 122 -12.66 -2.64 -1.86
C ASN A 122 -12.18 -1.22 -2.15
N ASP A 123 -11.16 -0.70 -1.47
CA ASP A 123 -10.91 0.75 -1.42
C ASP A 123 -10.71 1.37 -2.81
N PHE A 124 -10.07 0.64 -3.73
CA PHE A 124 -9.76 1.14 -5.08
C PHE A 124 -10.72 0.66 -6.18
N VAL A 125 -11.76 -0.11 -5.88
CA VAL A 125 -12.63 -0.74 -6.93
C VAL A 125 -13.48 0.27 -7.69
N HIS A 126 -13.66 1.47 -7.13
CA HIS A 126 -14.36 2.60 -7.75
C HIS A 126 -13.38 3.67 -8.26
N THR A 127 -12.13 3.31 -8.50
CA THR A 127 -11.12 4.22 -9.07
C THR A 127 -10.74 3.76 -10.47
N ASP A 128 -9.96 4.58 -11.17
CA ASP A 128 -9.41 4.29 -12.50
C ASP A 128 -7.98 3.72 -12.44
N ILE A 129 -7.49 3.29 -11.27
CA ILE A 129 -6.15 2.70 -11.14
C ILE A 129 -6.14 1.23 -11.58
N ASP A 130 -5.07 0.83 -12.25
CA ASP A 130 -4.78 -0.59 -12.46
C ASP A 130 -4.30 -1.21 -11.14
N GLY A 131 -4.90 -2.33 -10.73
CA GLY A 131 -4.68 -2.86 -9.41
C GLY A 131 -4.92 -4.36 -9.26
N ILE A 132 -4.19 -4.94 -8.32
CA ILE A 132 -4.28 -6.33 -7.91
C ILE A 132 -4.95 -6.36 -6.53
N ARG A 133 -6.20 -6.81 -6.50
CA ARG A 133 -7.01 -6.85 -5.29
C ARG A 133 -6.85 -8.20 -4.58
N PHE A 134 -6.68 -8.14 -3.27
CA PHE A 134 -6.69 -9.31 -2.38
C PHE A 134 -7.87 -9.25 -1.41
N GLY A 135 -8.64 -10.34 -1.34
CA GLY A 135 -9.79 -10.43 -0.45
C GLY A 135 -11.02 -9.65 -0.93
N ALA A 136 -12.16 -9.96 -0.32
CA ALA A 136 -13.46 -9.36 -0.62
C ALA A 136 -13.79 -8.23 0.38
#